data_AF-A0A953UNM4-F1
#
_entry.id   AF-A0A953UNM4-F1
#
_cell.length_a   1.000
_cell.length_b   1.000
_cell.length_c   1.000
_cell.angle_alpha   90.00
_cell.angle_beta   90.00
_cell.angle_gamma   90.00
#
_symmetry.space_group_name_H-M   'P 1'
#
loop_
_entity.id
_entity.type
_entity.pdbx_description
1 polymer ?
#
loop_
_entity_poly.entity_id
_entity_poly.type
_entity_poly.pdbx_seq_one_letter_code
_entity_poly.pdbx_strand_id
1 'polypeptide(L)'
;MKIKSFLLVLIFALTPTMWAQDKPVQAPPGPGSGNHMRAEHRQQMMEMHKKEMEAMRADIEKKMKSSLAQMKANVLTIRDPNELSRWRNNVDMWETVVNHMDRMQRNMASMGPGMMHGHGMGGPPPTPPTEKKPE
;
A
#
# COMPACT_ATOMS: atom_id res chain seq x y z
N MET A 1 33.35 -11.14 18.48
CA MET A 1 32.15 -11.65 19.21
C MET A 1 31.65 -10.56 20.16
N LYS A 2 30.33 -10.54 20.43
CA LYS A 2 29.65 -9.81 21.54
C LYS A 2 29.19 -8.37 21.30
N ILE A 3 28.23 -8.13 20.39
CA ILE A 3 27.25 -7.03 20.58
C ILE A 3 25.83 -7.46 20.14
N LYS A 4 25.57 -8.75 19.94
CA LYS A 4 24.28 -9.26 19.43
C LYS A 4 23.21 -9.56 20.49
N SER A 5 23.37 -9.12 21.75
CA SER A 5 22.52 -9.64 22.84
C SER A 5 22.06 -8.62 23.90
N PHE A 6 21.66 -7.39 23.53
CA PHE A 6 21.11 -6.46 24.53
C PHE A 6 19.83 -5.71 24.18
N LEU A 7 19.18 -5.99 23.05
CA LEU A 7 17.91 -5.35 22.68
C LEU A 7 16.71 -6.32 22.72
N LEU A 8 16.63 -7.16 23.76
CA LEU A 8 15.50 -8.10 23.93
C LEU A 8 14.80 -8.02 25.30
N VAL A 9 15.06 -7.02 26.15
CA VAL A 9 14.53 -7.02 27.54
C VAL A 9 13.77 -5.75 27.95
N LEU A 10 13.48 -4.80 27.06
CA LEU A 10 12.82 -3.54 27.47
C LEU A 10 11.48 -3.28 26.78
N ILE A 11 10.69 -4.33 26.58
CA ILE A 11 9.27 -4.21 26.16
C ILE A 11 8.40 -4.93 27.18
N PHE A 12 8.43 -4.54 28.46
CA PHE A 12 7.39 -4.93 29.42
C PHE A 12 7.44 -4.06 30.68
N ALA A 13 7.14 -2.77 30.53
CA ALA A 13 6.61 -1.94 31.61
C ALA A 13 6.31 -0.56 31.01
N LEU A 14 5.03 -0.26 30.79
CA LEU A 14 4.41 1.05 30.97
C LEU A 14 2.99 0.99 30.39
N THR A 15 2.08 0.49 31.22
CA THR A 15 0.64 0.70 31.11
C THR A 15 0.35 2.19 31.04
N PRO A 16 -0.32 2.71 29.99
CA PRO A 16 -0.91 4.04 30.08
C PRO A 16 -2.20 3.97 30.92
N THR A 17 -2.12 4.61 32.08
CA THR A 17 -3.24 5.01 32.94
C THR A 17 -4.36 5.63 32.10
N MET A 18 -5.60 5.15 32.27
CA MET A 18 -6.77 5.77 31.67
C MET A 18 -6.88 7.23 32.12
N TRP A 19 -6.72 8.16 31.19
CA TRP A 19 -7.16 9.53 31.38
C TRP A 19 -8.70 9.55 31.34
N ALA A 20 -9.31 9.60 32.52
CA ALA A 20 -10.65 10.15 32.66
C ALA A 20 -10.55 11.65 32.38
N GLN A 21 -10.92 12.07 31.17
CA GLN A 21 -11.10 13.48 30.87
C GLN A 21 -12.59 13.81 30.98
N ASP A 22 -12.91 14.65 31.96
CA ASP A 22 -14.21 15.29 32.14
C ASP A 22 -14.72 15.87 30.82
N LYS A 23 -16.00 15.60 30.54
CA LYS A 23 -16.72 16.11 29.37
C LYS A 23 -16.81 17.64 29.44
N PRO A 24 -16.39 18.40 28.41
CA PRO A 24 -17.11 19.61 28.08
C PRO A 24 -18.29 19.23 27.19
N VAL A 25 -19.50 19.62 27.63
CA VAL A 25 -20.72 19.58 26.82
C VAL A 25 -20.47 20.28 25.49
N GLN A 26 -20.27 19.51 24.42
CA GLN A 26 -20.36 20.03 23.07
C GLN A 26 -21.82 19.99 22.65
N ALA A 27 -22.44 21.16 22.56
CA ALA A 27 -23.73 21.34 21.90
C ALA A 27 -23.64 20.81 20.45
N PRO A 28 -24.72 20.20 19.91
CA PRO A 28 -24.71 19.69 18.55
C PRO A 28 -24.52 20.87 17.56
N PRO A 29 -23.58 20.78 16.60
CA PRO A 29 -23.43 21.82 15.60
C PRO A 29 -24.67 21.85 14.71
N GLY A 30 -25.29 23.03 14.61
CA GLY A 30 -26.46 23.27 13.76
C GLY A 30 -26.16 22.98 12.28
N PRO A 31 -27.17 22.56 11.51
CA PRO A 31 -26.99 22.21 10.10
C PRO A 31 -26.86 23.50 9.28
N GLY A 32 -25.72 23.73 8.64
CA GLY A 32 -25.72 24.80 7.62
C GLY A 32 -24.37 25.22 7.03
N SER A 33 -23.29 25.29 7.81
CA SER A 33 -22.07 25.99 7.34
C SER A 33 -20.79 25.15 7.26
N GLY A 34 -20.80 23.91 7.77
CA GLY A 34 -19.58 23.07 7.88
C GLY A 34 -19.29 22.15 6.68
N ASN A 35 -20.18 22.09 5.68
CA ASN A 35 -20.04 21.11 4.59
C ASN A 35 -18.89 21.43 3.63
N HIS A 36 -18.58 22.71 3.40
CA HIS A 36 -17.51 23.12 2.48
C HIS A 36 -16.12 22.84 3.07
N MET A 37 -15.87 23.31 4.31
CA MET A 37 -14.61 23.10 5.03
C MET A 37 -14.31 21.60 5.23
N ARG A 38 -15.34 20.77 5.47
CA ARG A 38 -15.19 19.30 5.57
C ARG A 38 -14.92 18.64 4.22
N ALA A 39 -15.41 19.19 3.10
CA ALA A 39 -15.13 18.68 1.76
C ALA A 39 -13.69 19.00 1.33
N GLU A 40 -13.24 20.24 1.55
CA GLU A 40 -11.87 20.68 1.27
C GLU A 40 -10.84 19.89 2.08
N HIS A 41 -11.07 19.71 3.39
CA HIS A 41 -10.17 18.93 4.22
C HIS A 41 -10.07 17.46 3.76
N ARG A 42 -11.18 16.86 3.30
CA ARG A 42 -11.17 15.51 2.73
C ARG A 42 -10.39 15.44 1.41
N GLN A 43 -10.54 16.44 0.54
CA GLN A 43 -9.77 16.52 -0.70
C GLN A 43 -8.27 16.63 -0.41
N GLN A 44 -7.88 17.47 0.55
CA GLN A 44 -6.50 17.62 0.96
C GLN A 44 -5.88 16.31 1.47
N MET A 45 -6.61 15.56 2.31
CA MET A 45 -6.14 14.25 2.80
C MET A 45 -6.00 13.24 1.66
N MET A 46 -6.93 13.21 0.70
CA MET A 46 -6.84 12.35 -0.48
C MET A 46 -5.64 12.72 -1.37
N GLU A 47 -5.37 14.02 -1.54
CA GLU A 47 -4.22 14.48 -2.33
C GLU A 47 -2.88 14.12 -1.66
N MET A 48 -2.79 14.28 -0.34
CA MET A 48 -1.60 13.86 0.40
C MET A 48 -1.36 12.35 0.26
N HIS A 49 -2.41 11.54 0.49
CA HIS A 49 -2.31 10.09 0.35
C HIS A 49 -1.92 9.68 -1.08
N LYS A 50 -2.46 10.35 -2.10
CA LYS A 50 -2.07 10.15 -3.49
C LYS A 50 -0.57 10.41 -3.70
N LYS A 51 -0.06 11.55 -3.22
CA LYS A 51 1.37 11.90 -3.34
C LYS A 51 2.27 10.88 -2.63
N GLU A 52 1.89 10.43 -1.43
CA GLU A 52 2.64 9.42 -0.69
C GLU A 52 2.70 8.08 -1.46
N MET A 53 1.57 7.64 -2.01
CA MET A 53 1.51 6.42 -2.81
C MET A 53 2.32 6.55 -4.11
N GLU A 54 2.29 7.71 -4.78
CA GLU A 54 3.11 7.98 -5.97
C GLU A 54 4.61 7.96 -5.64
N ALA A 55 5.02 8.57 -4.53
CA ALA A 55 6.41 8.55 -4.08
C ALA A 55 6.89 7.13 -3.75
N MET A 56 6.08 6.36 -3.02
CA MET A 56 6.39 4.96 -2.70
C MET A 56 6.50 4.11 -3.98
N ARG A 57 5.59 4.31 -4.94
CA ARG A 57 5.63 3.61 -6.23
C ARG A 57 6.92 3.90 -7.01
N ALA A 58 7.29 5.17 -7.12
CA ALA A 58 8.50 5.59 -7.82
C ALA A 58 9.77 5.04 -7.15
N ASP A 59 9.81 5.01 -5.81
CA ASP A 59 10.93 4.41 -5.07
C ASP A 59 11.06 2.90 -5.34
N ILE A 60 9.94 2.16 -5.29
CA ILE A 60 9.92 0.73 -5.60
C ILE A 60 10.37 0.48 -7.04
N GLU A 61 9.83 1.22 -8.01
CA GLU A 61 10.19 1.09 -9.42
C GLU A 61 11.70 1.29 -9.64
N LYS A 62 12.26 2.35 -9.06
CA LYS A 62 13.69 2.66 -9.13
C LYS A 62 14.53 1.54 -8.53
N LYS A 63 14.16 1.05 -7.33
CA LYS A 63 14.87 -0.03 -6.65
C LYS A 63 14.84 -1.33 -7.45
N MET A 64 13.70 -1.68 -8.04
CA MET A 64 13.57 -2.89 -8.86
C MET A 64 14.41 -2.80 -10.13
N LYS A 65 14.35 -1.68 -10.86
CA LYS A 65 15.18 -1.46 -12.06
C LYS A 65 16.68 -1.49 -11.73
N SER A 66 17.08 -0.85 -10.62
CA SER A 66 18.47 -0.89 -10.14
C SER A 66 18.91 -2.30 -9.76
N SER A 67 18.07 -3.06 -9.06
CA SER A 67 18.39 -4.44 -8.66
C SER A 67 18.54 -5.35 -9.88
N LEU A 68 17.66 -5.22 -10.89
CA LEU A 68 17.77 -5.97 -12.14
C LEU A 68 19.06 -5.62 -12.90
N ALA A 69 19.43 -4.34 -12.96
CA ALA A 69 20.68 -3.91 -13.57
C ALA A 69 21.90 -4.52 -12.85
N GLN A 70 21.87 -4.55 -11.51
CA GLN A 70 22.92 -5.19 -10.71
C GLN A 70 22.96 -6.71 -10.96
N MET A 71 21.82 -7.39 -11.05
CA MET A 71 21.77 -8.81 -11.40
C MET A 71 22.40 -9.06 -12.77
N LYS A 72 22.03 -8.28 -13.79
CA LYS A 72 22.62 -8.35 -15.14
C LYS A 72 24.13 -8.19 -15.10
N ALA A 73 24.63 -7.20 -14.35
CA ALA A 73 26.07 -6.97 -14.18
C ALA A 73 26.75 -8.17 -13.49
N ASN A 74 26.15 -8.74 -12.44
CA ASN A 74 26.71 -9.90 -11.74
C ASN A 74 26.82 -11.11 -12.66
N VAL A 75 25.81 -11.37 -13.49
CA VAL A 75 25.82 -12.49 -14.46
C VAL A 75 27.01 -12.42 -15.42
N LEU A 76 27.45 -11.21 -15.80
CA LEU A 76 28.62 -11.04 -16.67
C LEU A 76 29.94 -11.46 -16.01
N THR A 77 29.98 -11.57 -14.69
CA THR A 77 31.18 -11.97 -13.95
C THR A 77 31.30 -13.49 -13.75
N ILE A 78 30.22 -14.24 -14.03
CA ILE A 78 30.17 -15.69 -13.87
C ILE A 78 30.96 -16.38 -14.99
N ARG A 79 31.89 -17.26 -14.60
CA ARG A 79 32.76 -18.01 -15.53
C ARG A 79 32.31 -19.45 -15.76
N ASP A 80 31.63 -20.05 -14.79
CA ASP A 80 31.09 -21.40 -14.95
C ASP A 80 29.91 -21.39 -15.94
N PRO A 81 29.96 -22.17 -17.04
CA PRO A 81 28.91 -22.15 -18.05
C PRO A 81 27.54 -22.64 -17.55
N ASN A 82 27.52 -23.60 -16.62
CA ASN A 82 26.27 -24.16 -16.09
C ASN A 82 25.58 -23.15 -15.16
N GLU A 83 26.36 -22.48 -14.30
CA GLU A 83 25.87 -21.39 -13.46
C GLU A 83 25.44 -20.20 -14.31
N LEU A 84 26.21 -19.83 -15.33
CA LEU A 84 25.89 -18.73 -16.23
C LEU A 84 24.53 -18.94 -16.90
N SER A 85 24.27 -20.14 -17.42
CA SER A 85 22.99 -20.47 -18.05
C SER A 85 21.82 -20.37 -17.04
N ARG A 86 22.00 -20.88 -15.82
CA ARG A 86 20.96 -20.81 -14.77
C ARG A 86 20.65 -19.36 -14.38
N TRP A 87 21.69 -18.55 -14.19
CA TRP A 87 21.53 -17.15 -13.80
C TRP A 87 20.98 -16.27 -14.91
N ARG A 88 21.27 -16.55 -16.18
CA ARG A 88 20.63 -15.89 -17.32
C ARG A 88 19.12 -16.10 -17.33
N ASN A 89 18.66 -17.34 -17.12
CA ASN A 89 17.23 -17.64 -17.03
C ASN A 89 16.57 -16.92 -15.84
N ASN A 90 17.26 -16.83 -14.71
CA ASN A 90 16.75 -16.10 -13.55
C ASN A 90 16.61 -14.59 -13.85
N VAL A 91 17.61 -13.98 -14.48
CA VAL A 91 17.56 -12.57 -14.90
C VAL A 91 16.41 -12.31 -15.86
N ASP A 92 16.21 -13.20 -16.85
CA ASP A 92 15.12 -13.08 -17.83
C ASP A 92 13.73 -13.13 -17.18
N MET A 93 13.54 -14.03 -16.21
CA MET A 93 12.32 -14.09 -15.39
C MET A 93 12.07 -12.77 -14.64
N TRP A 94 13.09 -12.24 -13.97
CA TRP A 94 12.97 -10.97 -13.24
C TRP A 94 12.73 -9.77 -14.15
N GLU A 95 13.34 -9.75 -15.34
CA GLU A 95 13.08 -8.75 -16.37
C GLU A 95 11.62 -8.77 -16.81
N THR A 96 11.04 -9.95 -17.00
CA THR A 96 9.61 -10.10 -17.32
C THR A 96 8.72 -9.52 -16.22
N VAL A 97 9.02 -9.80 -14.96
CA VAL A 97 8.26 -9.27 -13.81
C VAL A 97 8.35 -7.75 -13.73
N VAL A 98 9.57 -7.18 -13.87
CA VAL A 98 9.78 -5.72 -13.83
C VAL A 98 9.06 -5.03 -14.98
N ASN A 99 9.14 -5.59 -16.19
CA ASN A 99 8.45 -5.05 -17.36
C ASN A 99 6.91 -5.12 -17.21
N HIS A 100 6.40 -6.20 -16.63
CA HIS A 100 4.97 -6.33 -16.35
C HIS A 100 4.49 -5.28 -15.34
N MET A 101 5.24 -5.06 -14.26
CA MET A 101 4.92 -4.04 -13.26
C MET A 101 4.95 -2.63 -13.84
N ASP A 102 5.95 -2.31 -14.67
CA ASP A 102 6.06 -1.04 -15.38
C ASP A 102 4.85 -0.80 -16.31
N ARG A 103 4.41 -1.84 -17.04
CA ARG A 103 3.19 -1.77 -17.86
C ARG A 103 1.93 -1.56 -17.01
N MET A 104 1.80 -2.27 -15.89
CA MET A 104 0.66 -2.08 -14.97
C MET A 104 0.62 -0.67 -14.41
N GLN A 105 1.76 -0.10 -14.04
CA GLN A 105 1.84 1.28 -13.54
C GLN A 105 1.43 2.30 -14.59
N ARG A 106 1.91 2.15 -15.83
CA ARG A 106 1.48 3.00 -16.95
C ARG A 106 -0.02 2.93 -17.21
N ASN A 107 -0.60 1.73 -17.13
CA ASN A 107 -2.05 1.53 -17.26
C ASN A 107 -2.83 2.13 -16.08
N MET A 108 -2.33 2.02 -14.84
CA MET A 108 -2.98 2.69 -13.70
C MET A 108 -2.91 4.22 -13.82
N ALA A 109 -1.79 4.76 -14.30
CA ALA A 109 -1.65 6.19 -14.52
C ALA A 109 -2.65 6.71 -15.59
N SER A 110 -2.94 5.90 -16.61
CA SER A 110 -3.93 6.26 -17.64
C SER A 110 -5.39 6.12 -17.19
N MET A 111 -5.69 5.33 -16.15
CA MET A 111 -7.06 5.16 -15.63
C MET A 111 -7.61 6.35 -14.83
N GLY A 112 -6.77 7.34 -14.49
CA GLY A 112 -7.18 8.64 -13.95
C GLY A 112 -7.91 8.61 -12.59
N PRO A 113 -8.03 9.76 -11.89
CA PRO A 113 -8.69 9.85 -10.57
C PRO A 113 -10.20 9.53 -10.55
N GLY A 114 -10.83 9.35 -11.72
CA GLY A 114 -12.29 9.24 -11.87
C GLY A 114 -12.88 7.86 -11.57
N MET A 115 -12.08 6.80 -11.51
CA MET A 115 -12.60 5.42 -11.35
C MET A 115 -12.78 4.97 -9.89
N MET A 116 -12.30 5.72 -8.90
CA MET A 116 -12.49 5.42 -7.46
C MET A 116 -13.81 5.97 -6.87
N HIS A 117 -14.70 6.53 -7.69
CA HIS A 117 -16.05 6.95 -7.27
C HIS A 117 -17.11 5.83 -7.40
N GLY A 118 -16.69 4.59 -7.62
CA GLY A 118 -17.58 3.44 -7.77
C GLY A 118 -17.86 2.70 -6.46
N HIS A 119 -19.02 2.99 -5.88
CA HIS A 119 -19.80 2.17 -4.93
C HIS A 119 -19.27 2.01 -3.49
N GLY A 120 -20.04 2.59 -2.57
CA GLY A 120 -19.88 2.44 -1.13
C GLY A 120 -19.90 0.99 -0.67
N MET A 121 -18.83 0.58 -0.01
CA MET A 121 -18.78 -0.61 0.86
C MET A 121 -19.45 -0.27 2.20
N GLY A 122 -20.76 -0.05 2.18
CA GLY A 122 -21.56 0.26 3.37
C GLY A 122 -23.04 -0.06 3.24
N GLY A 123 -23.44 -0.81 2.22
CA GLY A 123 -24.77 -1.40 2.16
C GLY A 123 -24.81 -2.68 2.99
N PRO A 124 -25.89 -2.95 3.76
CA PRO A 124 -26.05 -4.24 4.43
C PRO A 124 -25.99 -5.37 3.38
N PRO A 125 -25.47 -6.56 3.76
CA PRO A 125 -25.35 -7.68 2.83
C PRO A 125 -26.71 -8.01 2.21
N PRO A 126 -26.76 -8.39 0.92
CA PRO A 126 -28.00 -8.83 0.30
C PRO A 126 -28.55 -10.02 1.09
N THR A 127 -29.81 -9.94 1.50
CA THR A 127 -30.48 -11.06 2.17
C THR A 127 -30.50 -12.26 1.23
N PRO A 128 -30.19 -13.48 1.73
CA PRO A 128 -30.26 -14.68 0.91
C PRO A 128 -31.69 -14.87 0.37
N PRO A 129 -31.87 -15.46 -0.83
CA PRO A 129 -33.18 -15.72 -1.37
C PRO A 129 -33.94 -16.64 -0.43
N THR A 130 -35.12 -16.24 0.00
CA THR A 130 -36.04 -17.11 0.75
C THR A 130 -36.42 -18.27 -0.16
N GLU A 131 -35.92 -19.47 0.12
CA GLU A 131 -36.41 -20.70 -0.48
C GLU A 131 -37.92 -20.78 -0.23
N LYS A 132 -38.71 -20.76 -1.32
CA LYS A 132 -40.11 -21.15 -1.23
C LYS A 132 -40.14 -22.65 -0.95
N LYS A 133 -40.47 -22.99 0.30
CA LYS A 133 -40.83 -24.33 0.73
C LYS A 133 -41.96 -24.86 -0.18
N PRO A 134 -41.87 -26.09 -0.73
CA PRO A 134 -42.95 -26.67 -1.51
C PRO A 134 -44.06 -27.19 -0.57
N GLU A 135 -45.31 -26.88 -0.92
CA GLU A 135 -46.48 -27.70 -0.60
C GLU A 135 -46.89 -28.48 -1.85
#